data_AF-A0A7H5ETT0-F1
#
_entry.id   AF-A0A7H5ETT0-F1
#
_cell.length_a   1.000
_cell.length_b   1.000
_cell.length_c   1.000
_cell.angle_alpha   90.00
_cell.angle_beta   90.00
_cell.angle_gamma   90.00
#
_symmetry.space_group_name_H-M   'P 1'
#
loop_
_entity.id
_entity.type
_entity.pdbx_description
1 polymer ?
#
loop_
_entity_poly.entity_id
_entity_poly.type
_entity_poly.pdbx_seq_one_letter_code
_entity_poly.pdbx_strand_id
1 'polypeptide(L)'
;MTYPRFFQLFAAAALIAAGGALTCHALLPLDYAVPLTVGIFILLSLLSLGIFWVGKRTAAAKNKFLFGNAFLGITMVKLFLCGGVAAAYILLGAPENKLFIIPFFLIYLTFTLLEVVALVKIAAETPPPSTATGEE
;
A
#
# COMPACT_ATOMS: atom_id res chain seq x y z
N MET A 1 -11.33 11.94 1.03
CA MET A 1 -10.16 12.42 0.27
C MET A 1 -10.56 12.61 -1.19
N THR A 2 -10.20 13.73 -1.83
CA THR A 2 -10.48 13.96 -3.25
C THR A 2 -9.53 13.17 -4.16
N TYR A 3 -9.98 12.81 -5.36
CA TYR A 3 -9.16 12.14 -6.38
C TYR A 3 -7.83 12.87 -6.67
N PRO A 4 -7.80 14.18 -6.98
CA PRO A 4 -6.54 14.86 -7.30
C PRO A 4 -5.54 14.82 -6.15
N ARG A 5 -6.03 14.95 -4.90
CA ARG A 5 -5.16 14.92 -3.72
C ARG A 5 -4.58 13.53 -3.47
N PHE A 6 -5.33 12.48 -3.78
CA PHE A 6 -4.82 11.11 -3.75
C PHE A 6 -3.74 10.89 -4.79
N PHE A 7 -3.97 11.26 -6.06
CA PHE A 7 -2.96 11.09 -7.11
C PHE A 7 -1.70 11.92 -6.87
N GLN A 8 -1.80 13.10 -6.26
CA GLN A 8 -0.63 13.88 -5.84
C GLN A 8 0.20 13.16 -4.78
N LEU A 9 -0.45 12.63 -3.73
CA LEU A 9 0.25 11.88 -2.68
C LEU A 9 0.80 10.54 -3.20
N PHE A 10 0.06 9.88 -4.09
CA PHE A 10 0.51 8.68 -4.78
C PHE A 10 1.75 8.95 -5.63
N ALA A 11 1.76 10.02 -6.43
CA ALA A 11 2.91 10.41 -7.24
C ALA A 11 4.12 10.74 -6.35
N ALA A 12 3.93 11.49 -5.25
CA ALA A 12 4.99 11.78 -4.31
C ALA A 12 5.56 10.50 -3.67
N ALA A 13 4.70 9.59 -3.21
CA ALA A 13 5.10 8.31 -2.64
C ALA A 13 5.84 7.43 -3.66
N ALA A 14 5.34 7.38 -4.90
CA ALA A 14 5.99 6.66 -5.99
C ALA A 14 7.38 7.22 -6.31
N LEU A 15 7.54 8.54 -6.34
CA LEU A 15 8.84 9.19 -6.54
C LEU A 15 9.80 8.93 -5.38
N ILE A 16 9.32 8.98 -4.14
CA ILE A 16 10.12 8.66 -2.95
C ILE A 16 10.57 7.20 -2.98
N ALA A 17 9.65 6.28 -3.26
CA ALA A 17 9.94 4.86 -3.34
C ALA A 17 10.92 4.54 -4.49
N ALA A 18 10.72 5.13 -5.67
CA ALA A 18 11.60 4.97 -6.81
C ALA A 18 12.99 5.56 -6.54
N GLY A 19 13.07 6.78 -6.01
CA GLY A 19 14.33 7.43 -5.65
C GLY A 19 15.10 6.68 -4.57
N GLY A 20 14.41 6.19 -3.54
CA GLY A 20 15.00 5.34 -2.50
C GLY A 20 15.51 4.00 -3.04
N ALA A 21 14.73 3.35 -3.91
CA ALA A 21 15.14 2.12 -4.57
C ALA A 21 16.36 2.32 -5.48
N LEU A 22 16.35 3.38 -6.32
CA LEU A 22 17.48 3.73 -7.18
C LEU A 22 18.74 4.04 -6.37
N THR A 23 18.61 4.75 -5.24
CA THR A 23 19.73 5.03 -4.34
C THR A 23 20.28 3.73 -3.74
N CYS A 24 19.42 2.79 -3.36
CA CYS A 24 19.86 1.47 -2.88
C CYS A 24 20.62 0.70 -3.96
N HIS A 25 20.11 0.67 -5.19
CA HIS A 25 20.77 -0.01 -6.32
C HIS A 25 22.07 0.69 -6.77
N ALA A 26 22.19 2.00 -6.57
CA ALA A 26 23.41 2.73 -6.89
C ALA A 26 24.51 2.57 -5.82
N LEU A 27 24.14 2.42 -4.54
CA LEU A 27 25.10 2.33 -3.43
C LEU A 27 25.45 0.89 -3.03
N LEU A 28 24.58 -0.07 -3.33
CA LEU A 28 24.74 -1.47 -2.95
C LEU A 28 24.78 -2.36 -4.20
N PRO A 29 25.56 -3.46 -4.19
CA PRO A 29 25.61 -4.41 -5.31
C PRO A 29 24.31 -5.23 -5.35
N LEU A 30 23.24 -4.66 -5.91
CA LEU A 30 21.88 -5.19 -5.88
C LEU A 30 21.32 -5.52 -7.27
N ASP A 31 22.17 -5.65 -8.30
CA ASP A 31 21.74 -5.91 -9.68
C ASP A 31 20.85 -7.16 -9.79
N TYR A 32 21.14 -8.19 -8.99
CA TYR A 32 20.35 -9.44 -8.92
C TYR A 32 18.91 -9.23 -8.39
N ALA A 33 18.67 -8.14 -7.65
CA ALA A 33 17.39 -7.82 -7.00
C ALA A 33 16.53 -6.82 -7.77
N VAL A 34 16.99 -6.34 -8.94
CA VAL A 34 16.24 -5.39 -9.77
C VAL A 34 14.85 -5.91 -10.16
N PRO A 35 14.68 -7.16 -10.66
CA PRO A 35 13.36 -7.66 -11.04
C PRO A 35 12.38 -7.71 -9.86
N LEU A 36 12.86 -8.10 -8.67
CA LEU A 36 12.07 -8.11 -7.44
C LEU A 36 11.65 -6.70 -7.04
N THR A 37 12.58 -5.75 -7.10
CA THR A 37 12.35 -4.35 -6.72
C THR A 37 11.30 -3.69 -7.62
N VAL A 38 11.41 -3.90 -8.93
CA VAL A 38 10.42 -3.40 -9.90
C VAL A 38 9.08 -4.10 -9.71
N GLY A 39 9.09 -5.43 -9.50
CA GLY A 39 7.88 -6.21 -9.27
C GLY A 39 7.09 -5.76 -8.05
N ILE A 40 7.76 -5.57 -6.90
CA ILE A 40 7.10 -5.12 -5.67
C ILE A 40 6.60 -3.67 -5.78
N PHE A 41 7.35 -2.81 -6.48
CA PHE A 41 6.94 -1.43 -6.75
C PHE A 41 5.63 -1.38 -7.54
N ILE A 42 5.53 -2.16 -8.63
CA ILE A 42 4.33 -2.23 -9.45
C ILE A 42 3.17 -2.85 -8.64
N LEU A 43 3.42 -3.97 -7.96
CA LEU A 43 2.41 -4.67 -7.17
C LEU A 43 1.77 -3.74 -6.12
N LEU A 44 2.61 -3.05 -5.33
CA LEU A 44 2.12 -2.15 -4.28
C LEU A 44 1.48 -0.88 -4.84
N SER A 45 1.96 -0.38 -5.97
CA SER A 45 1.31 0.72 -6.69
C SER A 45 -0.13 0.34 -7.08
N LEU A 46 -0.31 -0.82 -7.72
CA LEU A 46 -1.63 -1.30 -8.12
C LEU A 46 -2.53 -1.55 -6.90
N LEU A 47 -1.97 -2.13 -5.84
CA LEU A 47 -2.71 -2.39 -4.61
C LEU A 47 -3.17 -1.09 -3.93
N SER A 48 -2.32 -0.07 -3.88
CA SER A 48 -2.67 1.26 -3.35
C SER A 48 -3.82 1.92 -4.13
N LEU A 49 -3.82 1.79 -5.47
CA LEU A 49 -4.95 2.25 -6.30
C LEU A 49 -6.23 1.48 -5.99
N GLY A 50 -6.14 0.16 -5.85
CA GLY A 50 -7.26 -0.71 -5.48
C GLY A 50 -7.85 -0.35 -4.11
N ILE A 51 -7.01 -0.15 -3.09
CA ILE A 51 -7.42 0.28 -1.75
C ILE A 51 -8.15 1.60 -1.79
N PHE A 52 -7.65 2.59 -2.53
CA PHE A 52 -8.31 3.88 -2.63
C PHE A 52 -9.70 3.77 -3.28
N TRP A 53 -9.82 2.98 -4.34
CA TRP A 53 -11.09 2.76 -5.03
C TRP A 53 -12.10 2.01 -4.12
N VAL A 54 -11.67 0.93 -3.48
CA VAL A 54 -12.50 0.18 -2.52
C VAL A 54 -12.89 1.07 -1.34
N GLY A 55 -11.94 1.80 -0.77
CA GLY A 55 -12.14 2.70 0.37
C GLY A 55 -13.18 3.77 0.08
N LYS A 56 -13.14 4.39 -1.10
CA LYS A 56 -14.19 5.35 -1.51
C LYS A 56 -15.57 4.69 -1.66
N ARG A 57 -15.64 3.46 -2.19
CA ARG A 57 -16.89 2.74 -2.37
C ARG A 57 -17.50 2.28 -1.05
N THR A 58 -16.67 1.81 -0.12
CA THR A 58 -17.12 1.30 1.19
C THR A 58 -17.38 2.42 2.20
N ALA A 59 -16.74 3.58 2.06
CA ALA A 59 -17.01 4.76 2.90
C ALA A 59 -18.44 5.30 2.76
N ALA A 60 -19.08 5.11 1.61
CA ALA A 60 -20.48 5.47 1.38
C ALA A 60 -21.48 4.39 1.85
N ALA A 61 -21.00 3.26 2.39
CA ALA A 61 -21.88 2.17 2.80
C ALA A 61 -22.56 2.49 4.14
N LYS A 62 -23.85 2.16 4.25
CA LYS A 62 -24.65 2.34 5.47
C LYS A 62 -24.08 1.59 6.70
N ASN A 63 -23.28 0.55 6.47
CA ASN A 63 -22.68 -0.26 7.52
C ASN A 63 -21.25 0.22 7.83
N LYS A 64 -21.08 0.83 9.02
CA LYS A 64 -19.81 1.32 9.56
C LYS A 64 -18.67 0.29 9.63
N PHE A 65 -19.01 -1.01 9.70
CA PHE A 65 -18.01 -2.08 9.77
C PHE A 65 -17.48 -2.50 8.39
N LEU A 66 -18.16 -2.18 7.30
CA LEU A 66 -17.72 -2.58 5.96
C LEU A 66 -16.41 -1.90 5.55
N PHE A 67 -16.24 -0.63 5.89
CA PHE A 67 -15.00 0.10 5.61
C PHE A 67 -13.80 -0.52 6.36
N GLY A 68 -13.95 -0.75 7.67
CA GLY A 68 -12.91 -1.36 8.50
C GLY A 68 -12.59 -2.80 8.09
N ASN A 69 -13.60 -3.62 7.82
CA ASN A 69 -13.40 -5.01 7.40
C ASN A 69 -12.74 -5.10 6.01
N ALA A 70 -13.10 -4.24 5.07
CA ALA A 70 -12.44 -4.18 3.77
C ALA A 70 -10.97 -3.77 3.90
N PHE A 71 -10.68 -2.80 4.77
CA PHE A 71 -9.30 -2.39 5.05
C PHE A 71 -8.48 -3.51 5.67
N LEU A 72 -9.01 -4.17 6.70
CA LEU A 72 -8.33 -5.28 7.36
C LEU A 72 -8.08 -6.43 6.37
N GLY A 73 -9.09 -6.76 5.54
CA GLY A 73 -8.98 -7.79 4.52
C GLY A 73 -7.89 -7.48 3.48
N ILE A 74 -7.86 -6.26 2.95
CA ILE A 74 -6.82 -5.88 1.98
C ILE A 74 -5.43 -5.84 2.62
N THR A 75 -5.32 -5.38 3.87
CA THR A 75 -4.04 -5.38 4.61
C THR A 75 -3.54 -6.80 4.84
N MET A 76 -4.41 -7.75 5.16
CA MET A 76 -4.06 -9.17 5.25
C MET A 76 -3.56 -9.70 3.91
N VAL A 77 -4.29 -9.47 2.81
CA VAL A 77 -3.86 -9.89 1.47
C VAL A 77 -2.51 -9.27 1.12
N LYS A 78 -2.28 -8.00 1.45
CA LYS A 78 -0.99 -7.31 1.24
C LYS A 78 0.15 -8.01 1.96
N LEU A 79 -0.03 -8.33 3.24
CA LEU A 79 0.99 -8.98 4.04
C LEU A 79 1.33 -10.37 3.50
N PHE A 80 0.31 -11.15 3.11
CA PHE A 80 0.51 -12.44 2.45
C PHE A 80 1.21 -12.32 1.10
N LEU A 81 0.84 -11.34 0.27
CA LEU A 81 1.50 -11.09 -1.01
C LEU A 81 2.96 -10.67 -0.82
N CYS A 82 3.24 -9.73 0.09
CA CYS A 82 4.61 -9.27 0.35
C CYS A 82 5.47 -10.40 0.92
N GLY A 83 4.97 -11.11 1.93
CA GLY A 83 5.67 -12.25 2.53
C GLY A 83 5.87 -13.40 1.54
N GLY A 84 4.84 -13.70 0.73
CA GLY A 84 4.88 -14.73 -0.29
C GLY A 84 5.86 -14.41 -1.42
N VAL A 85 5.88 -13.17 -1.92
CA VAL A 85 6.85 -12.72 -2.94
C VAL A 85 8.28 -12.76 -2.40
N ALA A 86 8.50 -12.31 -1.16
CA ALA A 86 9.81 -12.38 -0.53
C ALA A 86 10.27 -13.83 -0.33
N ALA A 87 9.38 -14.71 0.15
CA ALA A 87 9.68 -16.14 0.32
C ALA A 87 9.95 -16.84 -1.02
N ALA A 88 9.13 -16.59 -2.04
CA ALA A 88 9.34 -17.12 -3.39
C ALA A 88 10.69 -16.69 -3.96
N TYR A 89 11.08 -15.43 -3.76
CA TYR A 89 12.37 -14.94 -4.20
C TYR A 89 13.55 -15.62 -3.49
N ILE A 90 13.45 -15.85 -2.17
CA ILE A 90 14.48 -16.57 -1.40
C ILE A 90 14.59 -18.04 -1.86
N LEU A 91 13.46 -18.71 -2.06
CA LEU A 91 13.42 -20.13 -2.38
C LEU A 91 13.82 -20.44 -3.83
N LEU A 92 13.42 -19.60 -4.79
CA LEU A 92 13.68 -19.82 -6.21
C LEU A 92 14.99 -19.19 -6.68
N GLY A 93 15.35 -18.03 -6.12
CA GLY A 93 16.53 -17.26 -6.55
C GLY A 93 17.81 -17.57 -5.78
N ALA A 94 17.70 -18.20 -4.60
CA ALA A 94 18.82 -18.49 -3.70
C ALA A 94 19.88 -17.37 -3.64
N PRO A 95 19.48 -16.11 -3.34
CA PRO A 95 20.38 -14.97 -3.46
C PRO A 95 21.56 -15.10 -2.49
N GLU A 96 22.78 -14.87 -2.98
CA GLU A 96 24.00 -14.94 -2.18
C GLU A 96 23.98 -13.96 -1.00
N ASN A 97 23.33 -12.81 -1.18
CA ASN A 97 23.20 -11.77 -0.17
C ASN A 97 21.73 -11.43 0.10
N LYS A 98 21.40 -11.17 1.37
CA LYS A 98 20.03 -10.82 1.80
C LYS A 98 19.73 -9.32 1.70
N LEU A 99 20.62 -8.54 1.06
CA LEU A 99 20.52 -7.08 0.96
C LEU A 99 19.33 -6.62 0.12
N PHE A 100 18.76 -7.49 -0.73
CA PHE A 100 17.55 -7.22 -1.50
C PHE A 100 16.35 -6.78 -0.64
N ILE A 101 16.35 -7.14 0.65
CA ILE A 101 15.26 -6.79 1.57
C ILE A 101 15.18 -5.28 1.85
N ILE A 102 16.28 -4.54 1.69
CA ILE A 102 16.35 -3.11 1.97
C ILE A 102 15.47 -2.31 1.00
N PRO A 103 15.68 -2.35 -0.34
CA PRO A 103 14.80 -1.64 -1.26
C PRO A 103 13.36 -2.19 -1.22
N PHE A 104 13.19 -3.50 -1.00
CA PHE A 104 11.87 -4.10 -0.82
C PHE A 104 11.10 -3.46 0.35
N PHE A 105 11.73 -3.35 1.52
CA PHE A 105 11.11 -2.81 2.72
C PHE A 105 10.86 -1.31 2.60
N LEU A 106 11.75 -0.56 1.96
CA LEU A 106 11.59 0.87 1.71
C LEU A 106 10.34 1.15 0.85
N ILE A 107 10.18 0.42 -0.25
CA ILE A 107 8.99 0.52 -1.11
C ILE A 107 7.75 0.13 -0.32
N TYR A 108 7.79 -1.00 0.39
CA TYR A 108 6.69 -1.47 1.24
C TYR A 108 6.23 -0.40 2.23
N LEU A 109 7.17 0.19 2.98
CA LEU A 109 6.85 1.18 4.01
C LEU A 109 6.25 2.44 3.38
N THR A 110 6.83 2.91 2.27
CA THR A 110 6.37 4.13 1.58
C THR A 110 4.92 4.00 1.11
N PHE A 111 4.57 2.90 0.42
CA PHE A 111 3.20 2.66 -0.03
C PHE A 111 2.24 2.37 1.15
N THR A 112 2.72 1.72 2.22
CA THR A 112 1.90 1.51 3.42
C THR A 112 1.54 2.83 4.10
N LEU A 113 2.48 3.77 4.22
CA LEU A 113 2.20 5.10 4.74
C LEU A 113 1.17 5.85 3.89
N LEU A 114 1.31 5.79 2.56
CA LEU A 114 0.33 6.36 1.64
C LEU A 114 -1.08 5.80 1.87
N GLU A 115 -1.21 4.47 1.95
CA GLU A 115 -2.49 3.78 2.16
C GLU A 115 -3.15 4.21 3.47
N VAL A 116 -2.39 4.22 4.57
CA VAL A 116 -2.87 4.64 5.89
C VAL A 116 -3.35 6.09 5.85
N VAL A 117 -2.55 7.01 5.28
CA VAL A 117 -2.93 8.43 5.16
C VAL A 117 -4.19 8.59 4.32
N ALA A 118 -4.30 7.88 3.19
CA ALA A 118 -5.46 7.95 2.32
C ALA A 118 -6.73 7.47 3.03
N LEU A 119 -6.65 6.35 3.72
CA LEU A 119 -7.78 5.73 4.40
C LEU A 119 -8.22 6.51 5.64
N VAL A 120 -7.30 6.99 6.46
CA VAL A 120 -7.63 7.85 7.61
C VAL A 120 -8.36 9.10 7.14
N LYS A 121 -7.92 9.71 6.03
CA LYS A 121 -8.61 10.88 5.45
C LYS A 121 -9.98 10.53 4.86
N ILE A 122 -10.13 9.36 4.24
CA ILE A 122 -11.45 8.91 3.77
C ILE A 122 -12.39 8.68 4.95
N ALA A 123 -11.93 8.01 6.01
CA ALA A 123 -12.74 7.74 7.20
C ALA A 123 -13.17 9.02 7.93
N ALA A 124 -12.28 10.02 8.03
CA ALA A 124 -12.58 11.30 8.68
C ALA A 124 -13.61 12.15 7.92
N GLU A 125 -13.72 11.98 6.60
CA GLU A 125 -14.68 12.72 5.76
C GLU A 125 -16.07 12.07 5.71
N THR A 126 -16.24 10.86 6.26
CA THR A 126 -17.54 10.19 6.35
C THR A 126 -18.27 10.64 7.62
N PRO A 127 -19.44 11.32 7.52
CA PRO A 127 -20.20 11.69 8.71
C PRO A 127 -20.70 10.45 9.46
N PRO A 128 -20.82 10.49 10.79
CA PRO A 128 -21.48 9.43 11.54
C PRO A 128 -22.92 9.28 11.01
N PRO A 129 -23.49 8.05 10.99
CA PRO A 129 -24.88 7.88 10.58
C PRO A 129 -25.76 8.78 11.44
N SER A 130 -26.58 9.60 10.78
CA SER A 130 -27.62 10.42 11.40
C SER A 130 -28.26 9.61 12.52
N THR A 131 -28.14 10.08 13.76
CA THR A 131 -29.03 9.65 14.83
C THR A 131 -30.43 9.99 14.35
N ALA A 132 -31.13 9.01 13.78
CA ALA A 132 -32.56 9.14 13.61
C ALA A 132 -33.09 9.40 15.01
N THR A 133 -33.52 10.63 15.22
CA THR A 133 -34.43 11.07 16.28
C THR A 133 -35.61 10.11 16.25
N GLY A 134 -35.52 9.05 17.04
CA GLY A 134 -36.65 8.25 17.48
C GLY A 134 -37.14 8.86 18.78
N GLU A 135 -37.67 10.08 18.70
CA GLU A 135 -38.70 10.52 19.62
C GLU A 135 -40.02 10.23 18.91
N GLU A 136 -40.66 9.11 19.26
CA GLU A 136 -42.12 8.94 19.32
C GLU A 136 -42.44 7.87 20.38
#